data_AF-A0A7V6BZZ8-F1
#
_entry.id   AF-A0A7V6BZZ8-F1
#
_cell.length_a   1.000
_cell.length_b   1.000
_cell.length_c   1.000
_cell.angle_alpha   90.00
_cell.angle_beta   90.00
_cell.angle_gamma   90.00
#
_symmetry.space_group_name_H-M   'P 1'
#
loop_
_entity.id
_entity.type
_entity.pdbx_description
1 polymer ?
#
loop_
_entity_poly.entity_id
_entity_poly.type
_entity_poly.pdbx_seq_one_letter_code
_entity_poly.pdbx_strand_id
1 'polypeptide(L)'
;TNFHKILKDPKALAKIEPNISLVTKLTSLSKLIPDETKETARQLVQQVVDELKEKLEYPLTQAILGSLDRATKTNRAKRLEEINWHRTIQANLKHYQKDQNTIIPERIIAHGRKRSSLHDIILCLDQSGSMSESVVYASIFASVLASLPAVDTKLIIFDTNVVDMTHELANPVDLLFGLRLRGGTNIERAINYLQDKVTRPRDTVLVLISDLFEGSGNKEQLVRRLSELKENGVTIVILLALSDKGAPKFNRPLAQELVNLGIASFACTPDLFPELMGAALRGEDISSWAAANGIIMVR
;
A
#
# COMPACT_ATOMS: atom_id res chain seq x y z
N THR A 1 -28.93 14.26 11.73
CA THR A 1 -30.29 13.78 12.07
C THR A 1 -31.08 13.18 10.90
N ASN A 2 -30.82 13.53 9.63
CA ASN A 2 -31.58 13.00 8.49
C ASN A 2 -31.08 11.62 7.96
N PHE A 3 -29.79 11.32 8.11
CA PHE A 3 -29.16 10.11 7.54
C PHE A 3 -29.64 8.79 8.20
N HIS A 4 -29.95 8.81 9.51
CA HIS A 4 -30.46 7.62 10.21
C HIS A 4 -31.84 7.15 9.72
N LYS A 5 -32.67 8.05 9.17
CA LYS A 5 -33.95 7.68 8.56
C LYS A 5 -33.75 7.05 7.18
N ILE A 6 -32.78 7.57 6.42
CA ILE A 6 -32.40 7.05 5.10
C ILE A 6 -31.78 5.65 5.20
N LEU A 7 -30.97 5.38 6.23
CA LEU A 7 -30.39 4.05 6.48
C LEU A 7 -31.42 2.94 6.73
N LYS A 8 -32.66 3.29 7.05
CA LYS A 8 -33.76 2.34 7.30
C LYS A 8 -34.64 2.10 6.07
N ASP A 9 -34.41 2.83 4.98
CA ASP A 9 -35.19 2.70 3.74
C ASP A 9 -34.28 2.22 2.59
N PRO A 10 -34.38 0.94 2.18
CA PRO A 10 -33.58 0.39 1.08
C PRO A 10 -33.78 1.15 -0.24
N LYS A 11 -34.99 1.67 -0.50
CA LYS A 11 -35.32 2.40 -1.74
C LYS A 11 -34.71 3.80 -1.75
N ALA A 12 -34.51 4.40 -0.58
CA ALA A 12 -33.84 5.68 -0.45
C ALA A 12 -32.33 5.52 -0.65
N LEU A 13 -31.72 4.46 -0.09
CA LEU A 13 -30.29 4.16 -0.26
C LEU A 13 -29.91 3.92 -1.73
N ALA A 14 -30.72 3.14 -2.46
CA ALA A 14 -30.45 2.82 -3.87
C ALA A 14 -30.52 4.03 -4.83
N LYS A 15 -31.06 5.18 -4.39
CA LYS A 15 -31.19 6.41 -5.20
C LYS A 15 -30.06 7.41 -4.97
N ILE A 16 -29.14 7.13 -4.04
CA ILE A 16 -28.04 8.04 -3.71
C ILE A 16 -26.87 7.75 -4.62
N GLU A 17 -26.27 8.80 -5.19
CA GLU A 17 -25.04 8.67 -5.98
C GLU A 17 -23.89 8.15 -5.12
N PRO A 18 -23.31 6.98 -5.45
CA PRO A 18 -22.24 6.40 -4.66
C PRO A 18 -20.98 7.29 -4.68
N ASN A 19 -20.47 7.63 -3.49
CA ASN A 19 -19.24 8.42 -3.34
C ASN A 19 -18.50 8.03 -2.05
N ILE A 20 -17.24 8.44 -1.92
CA ILE A 20 -16.38 8.07 -0.78
C ILE A 20 -16.96 8.55 0.55
N SER A 21 -17.48 9.78 0.61
CA SER A 21 -18.12 10.30 1.83
C SER A 21 -19.27 9.41 2.30
N LEU A 22 -19.99 8.77 1.38
CA LEU A 22 -21.04 7.79 1.71
C LEU A 22 -20.45 6.47 2.19
N VAL A 23 -19.41 5.96 1.55
CA VAL A 23 -18.71 4.75 2.01
C VAL A 23 -18.23 4.95 3.45
N THR A 24 -17.56 6.07 3.73
CA THR A 24 -17.07 6.42 5.07
C THR A 24 -18.19 6.50 6.09
N LYS A 25 -19.35 7.06 5.72
CA LYS A 25 -20.53 7.13 6.60
C LYS A 25 -21.17 5.76 6.82
N LEU A 26 -21.28 4.94 5.78
CA LEU A 26 -21.88 3.61 5.84
C LEU A 26 -21.02 2.65 6.66
N THR A 27 -19.70 2.68 6.49
CA THR A 27 -18.77 1.85 7.28
C THR A 27 -18.78 2.26 8.75
N SER A 28 -18.77 3.57 9.04
CA SER A 28 -18.84 4.10 10.40
C SER A 28 -20.16 3.73 11.11
N LEU A 29 -21.25 3.61 10.36
CA LEU A 29 -22.59 3.30 10.88
C LEU A 29 -22.97 1.83 10.68
N SER A 30 -22.03 0.97 10.27
CA SER A 30 -22.26 -0.45 9.92
C SER A 30 -23.00 -1.25 10.99
N LYS A 31 -22.81 -0.93 12.28
CA LYS A 31 -23.53 -1.57 13.41
C LYS A 31 -24.99 -1.15 13.57
N LEU A 32 -25.36 0.01 13.02
CA LEU A 32 -26.70 0.60 13.14
C LEU A 32 -27.57 0.33 11.91
N ILE A 33 -27.02 -0.35 10.90
CA ILE A 33 -27.73 -0.74 9.69
C ILE A 33 -28.54 -2.02 10.00
N PRO A 34 -29.87 -2.00 9.88
CA PRO A 34 -30.69 -3.21 9.97
C PRO A 34 -30.23 -4.28 8.96
N ASP A 35 -30.30 -5.56 9.34
CA ASP A 35 -29.88 -6.68 8.48
C ASP A 35 -30.58 -6.67 7.11
N GLU A 36 -31.84 -6.24 7.06
CA GLU A 36 -32.65 -6.07 5.83
C GLU A 36 -32.06 -5.06 4.83
N THR A 37 -31.37 -4.03 5.32
CA THR A 37 -30.75 -2.95 4.51
C THR A 37 -29.25 -3.11 4.31
N LYS A 38 -28.65 -4.07 5.01
CA LYS A 38 -27.19 -4.30 5.00
C LYS A 38 -26.70 -4.72 3.63
N GLU A 39 -27.46 -5.54 2.93
CA GLU A 39 -27.10 -6.00 1.58
C GLU A 39 -27.13 -4.85 0.57
N THR A 40 -28.13 -3.98 0.62
CA THR A 40 -28.21 -2.78 -0.24
C THR A 40 -27.05 -1.82 0.04
N ALA A 41 -26.69 -1.62 1.32
CA ALA A 41 -25.53 -0.81 1.68
C ALA A 41 -24.23 -1.41 1.16
N ARG A 42 -24.07 -2.74 1.23
CA ARG A 42 -22.90 -3.45 0.69
C ARG A 42 -22.81 -3.32 -0.83
N GLN A 43 -23.93 -3.43 -1.55
CA GLN A 43 -23.97 -3.24 -3.00
C GLN A 43 -23.53 -1.84 -3.42
N LEU A 44 -23.96 -0.80 -2.70
CA LEU A 44 -23.54 0.58 -2.96
C LEU A 44 -22.04 0.77 -2.70
N VAL A 45 -21.52 0.22 -1.60
CA VAL A 45 -20.08 0.25 -1.30
C VAL A 45 -19.30 -0.52 -2.36
N GLN A 46 -19.78 -1.70 -2.79
CA GLN A 46 -19.17 -2.50 -3.84
C GLN A 46 -19.05 -1.69 -5.14
N GLN A 47 -20.11 -0.98 -5.54
CA GLN A 47 -20.05 -0.15 -6.74
C GLN A 47 -18.95 0.93 -6.66
N VAL A 48 -18.85 1.66 -5.54
CA VAL A 48 -17.78 2.67 -5.36
C VAL A 48 -16.40 2.02 -5.37
N VAL A 49 -16.27 0.88 -4.71
CA VAL A 49 -15.01 0.13 -4.63
C VAL A 49 -14.59 -0.36 -6.01
N ASP A 50 -15.51 -0.90 -6.81
CA ASP A 50 -15.22 -1.36 -8.17
C ASP A 50 -14.81 -0.21 -9.08
N GLU A 51 -15.52 0.91 -9.04
CA GLU A 51 -15.18 2.11 -9.80
C GLU A 51 -13.80 2.68 -9.42
N LEU A 52 -13.47 2.70 -8.13
CA LEU A 52 -12.16 3.12 -7.65
C LEU A 52 -11.08 2.11 -8.00
N LYS A 53 -11.37 0.81 -7.90
CA LYS A 53 -10.44 -0.25 -8.28
C LYS A 53 -10.08 -0.14 -9.75
N GLU A 54 -11.05 0.00 -10.64
CA GLU A 54 -10.80 0.14 -12.08
C GLU A 54 -9.91 1.36 -12.40
N LYS A 55 -10.16 2.50 -11.74
CA LYS A 55 -9.35 3.71 -11.91
C LYS A 55 -7.92 3.56 -11.38
N LEU A 56 -7.72 2.82 -10.30
CA LEU A 56 -6.44 2.75 -9.58
C LEU A 56 -5.58 1.54 -9.98
N GLU A 57 -6.20 0.47 -10.49
CA GLU A 57 -5.54 -0.80 -10.81
C GLU A 57 -4.50 -0.63 -11.92
N TYR A 58 -4.86 0.03 -13.02
CA TYR A 58 -3.94 0.21 -14.14
C TYR A 58 -2.71 1.05 -13.77
N PRO A 59 -2.83 2.27 -13.18
CA PRO A 59 -1.68 3.06 -12.75
C PRO A 59 -0.78 2.33 -11.75
N LEU A 60 -1.38 1.64 -10.77
CA LEU A 60 -0.64 0.92 -9.73
C LEU A 60 0.13 -0.27 -10.30
N THR A 61 -0.52 -1.06 -11.15
CA THR A 61 0.09 -2.19 -11.84
C THR A 61 1.25 -1.73 -12.73
N GLN A 62 1.07 -0.66 -13.50
CA GLN A 62 2.12 -0.11 -14.36
C GLN A 62 3.31 0.42 -13.54
N ALA A 63 3.05 1.18 -12.47
CA ALA A 63 4.10 1.74 -11.64
C ALA A 63 4.94 0.66 -10.95
N ILE A 64 4.30 -0.42 -10.50
CA ILE A 64 4.92 -1.53 -9.77
C ILE A 64 5.61 -2.51 -10.72
N LEU A 65 4.94 -2.96 -11.78
CA LEU A 65 5.60 -3.85 -12.74
C LEU A 65 6.74 -3.14 -13.46
N GLY A 66 6.56 -1.86 -13.79
CA GLY A 66 7.59 -1.02 -14.41
C GLY A 66 8.80 -0.77 -13.51
N SER A 67 8.61 -0.60 -12.19
CA SER A 67 9.73 -0.49 -11.23
C SER A 67 10.50 -1.81 -11.13
N LEU A 68 9.79 -2.93 -11.01
CA LEU A 68 10.38 -4.26 -10.84
C LEU A 68 11.08 -4.76 -12.12
N ASP A 69 10.54 -4.47 -13.31
CA ASP A 69 11.18 -4.85 -14.58
C ASP A 69 12.49 -4.08 -14.85
N ARG A 70 12.63 -2.85 -14.35
CA ARG A 70 13.90 -2.11 -14.42
C ARG A 70 14.93 -2.64 -13.42
N ALA A 71 14.51 -2.96 -12.20
CA ALA A 71 15.37 -3.58 -11.19
C ALA A 71 15.88 -4.97 -11.62
N THR A 72 15.08 -5.71 -12.40
CA THR A 72 15.42 -7.05 -12.91
C THR A 72 16.19 -7.06 -14.24
N LYS A 73 16.52 -5.89 -14.84
CA LYS A 73 17.39 -5.81 -16.04
C LYS A 73 18.83 -6.26 -15.80
N THR A 74 19.20 -6.67 -14.59
CA THR A 74 20.41 -7.46 -14.31
C THR A 74 20.28 -8.94 -14.71
N ASN A 75 19.46 -9.25 -15.73
CA ASN A 75 19.19 -10.61 -16.21
C ASN A 75 20.35 -11.18 -17.05
N ARG A 76 21.57 -11.09 -16.51
CA ARG A 76 22.65 -12.02 -16.85
C ARG A 76 22.46 -13.23 -15.94
N ALA A 77 22.31 -14.41 -16.52
CA ALA A 77 22.46 -15.65 -15.76
C ALA A 77 23.81 -15.59 -15.02
N LYS A 78 23.79 -15.60 -13.69
CA LYS A 78 25.02 -15.55 -12.89
C LYS A 78 25.70 -16.92 -12.87
N ARG A 79 24.94 -17.98 -13.19
CA ARG A 79 25.40 -19.38 -13.26
C ARG A 79 24.96 -20.05 -14.56
N LEU A 80 25.77 -20.97 -15.08
CA LEU A 80 25.49 -21.72 -16.32
C LEU A 80 24.20 -22.56 -16.23
N GLU A 81 23.89 -23.07 -15.04
CA GLU A 81 22.70 -23.88 -14.76
C GLU A 81 21.38 -23.10 -14.90
N GLU A 82 21.43 -21.77 -14.84
CA GLU A 82 20.25 -20.91 -14.94
C GLU A 82 19.90 -20.57 -16.39
N ILE A 83 20.76 -20.91 -17.35
CA ILE A 83 20.58 -20.56 -18.76
C ILE A 83 19.56 -21.51 -19.40
N ASN A 84 18.49 -20.93 -19.95
CA ASN A 84 17.61 -21.64 -20.86
C ASN A 84 18.32 -21.75 -22.22
N TRP A 85 19.09 -22.83 -22.38
CA TRP A 85 19.86 -23.08 -23.59
C TRP A 85 19.00 -23.14 -24.84
N HIS A 86 17.79 -23.70 -24.75
CA HIS A 86 16.90 -23.81 -25.90
C HIS A 86 16.47 -22.43 -26.43
N ARG A 87 15.98 -21.54 -25.55
CA ARG A 87 15.61 -20.17 -25.94
C ARG A 87 16.82 -19.33 -26.32
N THR A 88 17.95 -19.50 -25.63
CA THR A 88 19.20 -18.82 -25.94
C THR A 88 19.70 -19.18 -27.34
N ILE A 89 19.68 -20.46 -27.70
CA ILE A 89 20.05 -20.93 -29.03
C ILE A 89 19.13 -20.31 -30.08
N GLN A 90 17.81 -20.42 -29.92
CA GLN A 90 16.83 -19.87 -30.86
C GLN A 90 17.01 -18.36 -31.10
N ALA A 91 17.22 -17.59 -30.02
CA ALA A 91 17.39 -16.14 -30.11
C ALA A 91 18.71 -15.70 -30.79
N ASN A 92 19.71 -16.58 -30.85
CA ASN A 92 21.03 -16.30 -31.42
C ASN A 92 21.32 -17.09 -32.69
N LEU A 93 20.33 -17.79 -33.28
CA LEU A 93 20.51 -18.53 -34.53
C LEU A 93 21.05 -17.66 -35.67
N LYS A 94 20.74 -16.36 -35.67
CA LYS A 94 21.29 -15.37 -36.61
C LYS A 94 22.82 -15.21 -36.53
N HIS A 95 23.47 -15.67 -35.46
CA HIS A 95 24.92 -15.63 -35.25
C HIS A 95 25.56 -17.02 -35.36
N TYR A 96 24.93 -17.95 -36.07
CA TYR A 96 25.50 -19.27 -36.34
C TYR A 96 26.69 -19.17 -37.30
N GLN A 97 27.82 -19.72 -36.88
CA GLN A 97 29.02 -19.84 -37.71
C GLN A 97 29.11 -21.25 -38.28
N LYS A 98 28.83 -21.39 -39.58
CA LYS A 98 28.84 -22.67 -40.29
C LYS A 98 30.21 -23.36 -40.22
N ASP A 99 31.29 -22.60 -40.39
CA ASP A 99 32.65 -23.14 -40.45
C ASP A 99 33.11 -23.76 -39.12
N GLN A 100 32.52 -23.32 -37.99
CA GLN A 100 32.86 -23.82 -36.65
C GLN A 100 31.74 -24.65 -36.01
N ASN A 101 30.63 -24.89 -36.73
CA ASN A 101 29.42 -25.52 -36.20
C ASN A 101 28.99 -24.98 -34.82
N THR A 102 29.14 -23.67 -34.61
CA THR A 102 28.98 -23.04 -33.29
C THR A 102 28.08 -21.81 -33.39
N ILE A 103 27.30 -21.54 -32.33
CA ILE A 103 26.51 -20.32 -32.18
C ILE A 103 27.17 -19.43 -31.14
N ILE A 104 27.43 -18.16 -31.47
CA ILE A 104 27.90 -17.18 -30.49
C ILE A 104 26.68 -16.57 -29.77
N PRO A 105 26.53 -16.80 -28.45
CA PRO A 105 25.38 -16.30 -27.72
C PRO A 105 25.59 -14.83 -27.32
N GLU A 106 25.21 -13.91 -28.21
CA GLU A 106 25.14 -12.47 -27.90
C GLU A 106 24.07 -12.19 -26.82
N ARG A 107 22.93 -12.89 -26.91
CA ARG A 107 21.79 -12.73 -25.99
C ARG A 107 21.53 -14.00 -25.18
N ILE A 108 22.01 -14.04 -23.94
CA ILE A 108 21.78 -15.17 -23.02
C ILE A 108 20.39 -15.02 -22.35
N ILE A 109 19.58 -16.09 -22.37
CA ILE A 109 18.23 -16.11 -21.79
C ILE A 109 18.19 -17.14 -20.67
N ALA A 110 17.84 -16.72 -19.45
CA ALA A 110 17.71 -17.62 -18.30
C ALA A 110 16.36 -18.37 -18.27
N HIS A 111 16.30 -19.50 -17.56
CA HIS A 111 15.03 -20.10 -17.14
C HIS A 111 14.27 -19.07 -16.30
N GLY A 112 13.05 -18.72 -16.72
CA GLY A 112 12.20 -17.82 -15.95
C GLY A 112 11.91 -18.47 -14.61
N ARG A 113 12.54 -17.98 -13.53
CA ARG A 113 12.15 -18.40 -12.18
C ARG A 113 10.69 -18.01 -11.98
N LYS A 114 9.90 -18.91 -11.36
CA LYS A 114 8.66 -18.52 -10.67
C LYS A 114 9.05 -17.33 -9.79
N ARG A 115 8.59 -16.12 -10.11
CA ARG A 115 8.91 -14.94 -9.31
C ARG A 115 8.32 -15.21 -7.92
N SER A 116 9.16 -15.50 -6.93
CA SER A 116 8.85 -15.13 -5.55
C SER A 116 8.53 -13.63 -5.58
N SER A 117 7.57 -13.17 -4.77
CA SER A 117 7.36 -11.73 -4.60
C SER A 117 8.71 -11.05 -4.44
N LEU A 118 9.00 -10.10 -5.33
CA LEU A 118 10.31 -9.45 -5.37
C LEU A 118 10.46 -8.53 -4.16
N HIS A 119 9.35 -7.99 -3.66
CA HIS A 119 9.29 -7.06 -2.54
C HIS A 119 8.12 -7.39 -1.62
N ASP A 120 8.27 -7.00 -0.36
CA ASP A 120 7.23 -7.04 0.66
C ASP A 120 6.67 -5.62 0.84
N ILE A 121 5.35 -5.47 0.82
CA ILE A 121 4.67 -4.21 1.12
C ILE A 121 3.87 -4.41 2.39
N ILE A 122 4.13 -3.59 3.40
CA ILE A 122 3.38 -3.57 4.64
C ILE A 122 2.63 -2.24 4.70
N LEU A 123 1.32 -2.31 4.66
CA LEU A 123 0.44 -1.17 4.88
C LEU A 123 -0.04 -1.18 6.33
N CYS A 124 0.25 -0.11 7.06
CA CYS A 124 -0.16 0.08 8.45
C CYS A 124 -1.14 1.25 8.54
N LEU A 125 -2.42 0.97 8.82
CA LEU A 125 -3.50 1.96 8.77
C LEU A 125 -3.98 2.32 10.16
N ASP A 126 -3.92 3.60 10.49
CA ASP A 126 -4.54 4.18 11.67
C ASP A 126 -6.05 4.27 11.48
N GLN A 127 -6.80 3.67 12.40
CA GLN A 127 -8.25 3.65 12.35
C GLN A 127 -8.91 4.74 13.21
N SER A 128 -8.19 5.79 13.59
CA SER A 128 -8.79 6.93 14.27
C SER A 128 -9.85 7.62 13.39
N GLY A 129 -10.80 8.29 14.03
CA GLY A 129 -11.93 8.94 13.32
C GLY A 129 -11.50 10.04 12.34
N SER A 130 -10.29 10.60 12.48
CA SER A 130 -9.68 11.54 11.52
C SER A 130 -9.27 10.87 10.21
N MET A 131 -9.08 9.54 10.21
CA MET A 131 -8.46 8.78 9.13
C MET A 131 -9.48 8.05 8.25
N SER A 132 -10.78 8.20 8.51
CA SER A 132 -11.80 7.32 7.94
C SER A 132 -11.82 7.32 6.39
N GLU A 133 -11.57 8.46 5.74
CA GLU A 133 -11.49 8.51 4.27
C GLU A 133 -10.18 7.92 3.73
N SER A 134 -9.05 8.20 4.39
CA SER A 134 -7.74 7.64 4.02
C SER A 134 -7.72 6.12 4.14
N VAL A 135 -8.42 5.57 5.15
CA VAL A 135 -8.55 4.13 5.34
C VAL A 135 -9.30 3.48 4.17
N VAL A 136 -10.34 4.14 3.62
CA VAL A 136 -11.08 3.61 2.46
C VAL A 136 -10.15 3.46 1.25
N TYR A 137 -9.46 4.54 0.87
CA TYR A 137 -8.51 4.50 -0.24
C TYR A 137 -7.41 3.47 -0.02
N ALA A 138 -6.79 3.48 1.16
CA ALA A 138 -5.69 2.57 1.48
C ALA A 138 -6.12 1.09 1.45
N SER A 139 -7.34 0.79 1.86
CA SER A 139 -7.91 -0.57 1.79
C SER A 139 -8.08 -1.05 0.35
N ILE A 140 -8.55 -0.17 -0.54
CA ILE A 140 -8.70 -0.48 -1.97
C ILE A 140 -7.33 -0.68 -2.60
N PHE A 141 -6.36 0.21 -2.33
CA PHE A 141 -4.98 0.04 -2.79
C PHE A 141 -4.38 -1.26 -2.29
N ALA A 142 -4.56 -1.60 -1.01
CA ALA A 142 -4.08 -2.85 -0.43
C ALA A 142 -4.64 -4.07 -1.17
N SER A 143 -5.94 -4.05 -1.51
CA SER A 143 -6.59 -5.13 -2.26
C SER A 143 -6.03 -5.26 -3.68
N VAL A 144 -5.81 -4.14 -4.38
CA VAL A 144 -5.16 -4.14 -5.69
C VAL A 144 -3.74 -4.70 -5.59
N LEU A 145 -2.93 -4.21 -4.63
CA LEU A 145 -1.56 -4.67 -4.40
C LEU A 145 -1.50 -6.18 -4.12
N ALA A 146 -2.41 -6.71 -3.31
CA ALA A 146 -2.50 -8.13 -2.99
C ALA A 146 -2.82 -9.01 -4.21
N SER A 147 -3.46 -8.44 -5.24
CA SER A 147 -3.71 -9.15 -6.49
C SER A 147 -2.48 -9.24 -7.40
N LEU A 148 -1.44 -8.45 -7.14
CA LEU A 148 -0.23 -8.40 -7.96
C LEU A 148 0.75 -9.51 -7.56
N PRO A 149 1.08 -10.48 -8.43
CA PRO A 149 1.94 -11.62 -8.09
C PRO A 149 3.39 -11.24 -7.79
N ALA A 150 3.78 -9.99 -8.07
CA ALA A 150 5.15 -9.51 -7.93
C ALA A 150 5.47 -8.95 -6.53
N VAL A 151 4.46 -8.76 -5.67
CA VAL A 151 4.59 -8.18 -4.33
C VAL A 151 3.84 -9.03 -3.32
N ASP A 152 4.38 -9.18 -2.11
CA ASP A 152 3.65 -9.76 -0.98
C ASP A 152 3.10 -8.60 -0.16
N THR A 153 1.77 -8.47 -0.09
CA THR A 153 1.13 -7.33 0.56
C THR A 153 0.52 -7.77 1.89
N LYS A 154 0.91 -7.10 2.97
CA LYS A 154 0.35 -7.26 4.31
C LYS A 154 -0.40 -6.00 4.69
N LEU A 155 -1.56 -6.16 5.30
CA LEU A 155 -2.37 -5.05 5.76
C LEU A 155 -2.63 -5.18 7.26
N ILE A 156 -2.08 -4.25 8.01
CA ILE A 156 -2.29 -4.13 9.44
C ILE A 156 -3.11 -2.88 9.71
N ILE A 157 -4.14 -3.02 10.52
CA ILE A 157 -5.01 -1.92 10.92
C ILE A 157 -4.93 -1.82 12.43
N PHE A 158 -4.85 -0.60 12.95
CA PHE A 158 -4.67 -0.39 14.37
C PHE A 158 -5.51 0.75 14.93
N ASP A 159 -5.92 0.55 16.19
CA ASP A 159 -6.41 1.57 17.10
C ASP A 159 -5.53 1.53 18.37
N THR A 160 -6.11 1.17 19.52
CA THR A 160 -5.46 0.63 20.71
C THR A 160 -5.00 -0.84 20.58
N ASN A 161 -5.62 -1.59 19.66
CA ASN A 161 -5.29 -2.97 19.31
C ASN A 161 -4.79 -3.03 17.87
N VAL A 162 -4.06 -4.09 17.57
CA VAL A 162 -3.50 -4.35 16.25
C VAL A 162 -4.24 -5.54 15.66
N VAL A 163 -4.73 -5.40 14.43
CA VAL A 163 -5.45 -6.44 13.69
C VAL A 163 -4.75 -6.65 12.36
N ASP A 164 -4.40 -7.90 12.06
CA ASP A 164 -3.86 -8.30 10.77
C ASP A 164 -5.02 -8.66 9.83
N MET A 165 -5.23 -7.81 8.82
CA MET A 165 -6.30 -7.93 7.84
C MET A 165 -5.81 -8.48 6.49
N THR A 166 -4.61 -9.08 6.47
CA THR A 166 -3.98 -9.58 5.24
C THR A 166 -4.86 -10.63 4.55
N HIS A 167 -5.63 -11.42 5.30
CA HIS A 167 -6.51 -12.44 4.75
C HIS A 167 -7.79 -11.87 4.12
N GLU A 168 -8.25 -10.68 4.52
CA GLU A 168 -9.43 -10.03 3.93
C GLU A 168 -9.10 -9.19 2.68
N LEU A 169 -7.83 -9.08 2.28
CA LEU A 169 -7.42 -8.30 1.09
C LEU A 169 -8.08 -8.75 -0.22
N ALA A 170 -8.52 -10.00 -0.29
CA ALA A 170 -9.27 -10.52 -1.44
C ALA A 170 -10.65 -9.87 -1.60
N ASN A 171 -11.25 -9.38 -0.52
CA ASN A 171 -12.55 -8.71 -0.55
C ASN A 171 -12.49 -7.35 0.17
N PRO A 172 -12.25 -6.25 -0.58
CA PRO A 172 -12.16 -4.91 -0.01
C PRO A 172 -13.45 -4.46 0.67
N VAL A 173 -14.63 -4.94 0.25
CA VAL A 173 -15.89 -4.61 0.91
C VAL A 173 -15.96 -5.26 2.30
N ASP A 174 -15.61 -6.55 2.42
CA ASP A 174 -15.59 -7.22 3.73
C ASP A 174 -14.59 -6.58 4.68
N LEU A 175 -13.42 -6.22 4.17
CA LEU A 175 -12.42 -5.46 4.90
C LEU A 175 -13.02 -4.15 5.44
N LEU A 176 -13.65 -3.33 4.58
CA LEU A 176 -14.25 -2.05 4.97
C LEU A 176 -15.36 -2.17 6.02
N PHE A 177 -16.19 -3.22 5.94
CA PHE A 177 -17.22 -3.50 6.93
C PHE A 177 -16.68 -4.17 8.21
N GLY A 178 -15.49 -4.77 8.15
CA GLY A 178 -14.77 -5.35 9.30
C GLY A 178 -14.10 -4.30 10.19
N LEU A 179 -13.85 -3.10 9.67
CA LEU A 179 -13.25 -1.98 10.38
C LEU A 179 -14.11 -1.52 11.56
N ARG A 180 -13.57 -1.60 12.78
CA ARG A 180 -14.28 -1.20 14.02
C ARG A 180 -13.63 0.02 14.64
N LEU A 181 -14.17 1.22 14.38
CA LEU A 181 -13.63 2.45 14.96
C LEU A 181 -13.77 2.38 16.49
N ARG A 182 -12.69 2.05 17.22
CA ARG A 182 -12.64 2.21 18.68
C ARG A 182 -11.86 3.47 18.99
N GLY A 183 -12.30 4.20 20.02
CA GLY A 183 -11.62 5.41 20.44
C GLY A 183 -10.23 5.08 21.00
N GLY A 184 -9.19 5.66 20.41
CA GLY A 184 -7.81 5.55 20.87
C GLY A 184 -6.84 5.14 19.75
N THR A 185 -5.56 5.44 19.95
CA THR A 185 -4.48 5.16 19.00
C THR A 185 -3.26 4.71 19.80
N ASN A 186 -2.55 3.71 19.29
CA ASN A 186 -1.25 3.26 19.77
C ASN A 186 -0.42 2.81 18.56
N ILE A 187 0.38 3.74 18.03
CA ILE A 187 1.19 3.52 16.83
C ILE A 187 2.40 2.65 17.19
N GLU A 188 3.02 2.91 18.35
CA GLU A 188 4.14 2.15 18.89
C GLU A 188 3.87 0.64 18.91
N ARG A 189 2.70 0.24 19.40
CA ARG A 189 2.28 -1.16 19.46
C ARG A 189 2.12 -1.77 18.06
N ALA A 190 1.58 -1.01 17.11
CA ALA A 190 1.45 -1.46 15.73
C ALA A 190 2.82 -1.67 15.07
N ILE A 191 3.75 -0.74 15.26
CA ILE A 191 5.13 -0.87 14.77
C ILE A 191 5.85 -2.03 15.44
N ASN A 192 5.67 -2.24 16.74
CA ASN A 192 6.24 -3.38 17.46
C ASN A 192 5.74 -4.73 16.90
N TYR A 193 4.43 -4.85 16.64
CA TYR A 193 3.86 -6.04 16.01
C TYR A 193 4.43 -6.27 14.60
N LEU A 194 4.62 -5.19 13.84
CA LEU A 194 5.13 -5.24 12.47
C LEU A 194 6.59 -5.62 12.36
N GLN A 195 7.40 -5.26 13.35
CA GLN A 195 8.83 -5.57 13.38
C GLN A 195 9.07 -7.09 13.24
N ASP A 196 8.24 -7.92 13.87
CA ASP A 196 8.30 -9.38 13.75
C ASP A 196 7.84 -9.93 12.38
N LYS A 197 7.17 -9.11 11.57
CA LYS A 197 6.65 -9.49 10.24
C LYS A 197 7.60 -9.13 9.10
N VAL A 198 8.63 -8.32 9.36
CA VAL A 198 9.64 -7.95 8.39
C VAL A 198 10.67 -9.09 8.26
N THR A 199 10.60 -9.85 7.18
CA THR A 199 11.51 -10.97 6.91
C THR A 199 12.69 -10.57 6.02
N ARG A 200 12.48 -9.59 5.13
CA ARG A 200 13.47 -9.10 4.15
C ARG A 200 13.56 -7.58 4.19
N PRO A 201 14.23 -6.97 5.20
CA PRO A 201 14.21 -5.54 5.42
C PRO A 201 14.50 -4.69 4.18
N ARG A 202 15.55 -5.03 3.42
CA ARG A 202 15.98 -4.28 2.22
C ARG A 202 15.01 -4.34 1.04
N ASP A 203 14.15 -5.35 1.01
CA ASP A 203 13.12 -5.54 -0.02
C ASP A 203 11.73 -5.19 0.53
N THR A 204 11.65 -4.58 1.73
CA THR A 204 10.39 -4.23 2.40
C THR A 204 10.11 -2.74 2.32
N VAL A 205 8.91 -2.39 1.88
CA VAL A 205 8.34 -1.03 1.98
C VAL A 205 7.27 -1.04 3.06
N LEU A 206 7.46 -0.25 4.11
CA LEU A 206 6.48 0.02 5.16
C LEU A 206 5.82 1.37 4.91
N VAL A 207 4.51 1.37 4.69
CA VAL A 207 3.72 2.60 4.57
C VAL A 207 2.83 2.73 5.81
N LEU A 208 3.09 3.75 6.62
CA LEU A 208 2.27 4.11 7.77
C LEU A 208 1.33 5.24 7.39
N ILE A 209 0.02 5.03 7.51
CA ILE A 209 -1.01 6.03 7.22
C ILE A 209 -1.63 6.43 8.56
N SER A 210 -1.22 7.59 9.09
CA SER A 210 -1.60 8.07 10.42
C SER A 210 -1.44 9.59 10.52
N ASP A 211 -2.16 10.20 11.46
CA ASP A 211 -1.97 11.59 11.87
C ASP A 211 -0.84 11.77 12.92
N LEU A 212 -0.13 10.68 13.27
CA LEU A 212 1.00 10.65 14.19
C LEU A 212 0.67 11.11 15.63
N PHE A 213 -0.60 11.12 16.02
CA PHE A 213 -0.96 11.27 17.42
C PHE A 213 -0.85 9.92 18.13
N GLU A 214 0.24 9.73 18.87
CA GLU A 214 0.58 8.47 19.56
C GLU A 214 -0.48 7.99 20.56
N GLY A 215 -1.36 8.89 21.02
CA GLY A 215 -2.43 8.56 21.96
C GLY A 215 -1.88 7.99 23.26
N SER A 216 -2.09 6.69 23.48
CA SER A 216 -1.65 5.95 24.67
C SER A 216 -0.28 5.27 24.55
N GLY A 217 0.36 5.32 23.37
CA GLY A 217 1.66 4.71 23.14
C GLY A 217 2.82 5.54 23.66
N ASN A 218 4.04 4.98 23.56
CA ASN A 218 5.27 5.65 23.97
C ASN A 218 5.98 6.22 22.73
N LYS A 219 6.06 7.56 22.67
CA LYS A 219 6.64 8.29 21.54
C LYS A 219 8.12 7.95 21.35
N GLU A 220 8.91 7.94 22.42
CA GLU A 220 10.35 7.67 22.35
C GLU A 220 10.62 6.25 21.83
N GLN A 221 9.82 5.28 22.26
CA GLN A 221 9.91 3.91 21.79
C GLN A 221 9.42 3.74 20.35
N LEU A 222 8.39 4.49 19.91
CA LEU A 222 7.99 4.54 18.50
C LEU A 222 9.17 5.00 17.64
N VAL A 223 9.75 6.16 17.97
CA VAL A 223 10.86 6.77 17.21
C VAL A 223 12.05 5.81 17.14
N ARG A 224 12.41 5.20 18.27
CA ARG A 224 13.49 4.20 18.32
C ARG A 224 13.23 3.02 17.37
N ARG A 225 12.04 2.42 17.40
CA ARG A 225 11.73 1.26 16.54
C ARG A 225 11.72 1.61 15.07
N LEU A 226 11.19 2.78 14.72
CA LEU A 226 11.22 3.26 13.33
C LEU A 226 12.67 3.50 12.85
N SER A 227 13.55 4.02 13.72
CA SER A 227 14.99 4.14 13.43
C SER A 227 15.62 2.76 13.20
N GLU A 228 15.37 1.79 14.08
CA GLU A 228 15.89 0.42 13.95
C GLU A 228 15.44 -0.24 12.64
N LEU A 229 14.16 -0.09 12.25
CA LEU A 229 13.65 -0.59 10.97
C LEU A 229 14.34 0.07 9.77
N LYS A 230 14.52 1.40 9.83
CA LYS A 230 15.19 2.17 8.78
C LYS A 230 16.66 1.77 8.63
N GLU A 231 17.38 1.63 9.74
CA GLU A 231 18.78 1.21 9.78
C GLU A 231 18.97 -0.22 9.24
N ASN A 232 17.99 -1.10 9.47
CA ASN A 232 17.96 -2.45 8.89
C ASN A 232 17.69 -2.45 7.38
N GLY A 233 17.33 -1.32 6.78
CA GLY A 233 17.14 -1.14 5.34
C GLY A 233 15.68 -1.12 4.88
N VAL A 234 14.70 -1.08 5.80
CA VAL A 234 13.29 -0.92 5.43
C VAL A 234 13.07 0.47 4.84
N THR A 235 12.38 0.53 3.70
CA THR A 235 11.90 1.79 3.15
C THR A 235 10.63 2.19 3.88
N ILE A 236 10.70 3.22 4.73
CA ILE A 236 9.57 3.69 5.52
C ILE A 236 9.01 4.98 4.92
N VAL A 237 7.71 4.99 4.67
CA VAL A 237 6.95 6.15 4.20
C VAL A 237 5.79 6.42 5.14
N ILE A 238 5.64 7.66 5.60
CA ILE A 238 4.55 8.10 6.47
C ILE A 238 3.65 9.03 5.69
N LEU A 239 2.42 8.59 5.46
CA LEU A 239 1.37 9.36 4.81
C LEU A 239 0.46 10.01 5.85
N LEU A 240 0.56 11.32 5.90
CA LEU A 240 -0.20 12.17 6.81
C LEU A 240 -1.57 12.46 6.18
N ALA A 241 -2.64 12.30 6.97
CA ALA A 241 -3.96 12.66 6.50
C ALA A 241 -4.09 14.16 6.23
N LEU A 242 -4.67 14.49 5.08
CA LEU A 242 -5.18 15.82 4.78
C LEU A 242 -6.62 15.87 5.31
N SER A 243 -6.92 16.84 6.18
CA SER A 243 -8.33 17.15 6.43
C SER A 243 -8.87 17.97 5.27
N ASP A 244 -10.10 17.70 4.82
CA ASP A 244 -10.80 18.44 3.74
C ASP A 244 -10.94 19.95 4.01
N LYS A 245 -10.53 20.42 5.20
CA LYS A 245 -10.52 21.83 5.59
C LYS A 245 -9.18 22.53 5.40
N GLY A 246 -8.22 21.91 4.72
CA GLY A 246 -6.95 22.55 4.31
C GLY A 246 -5.96 22.79 5.45
N ALA A 247 -6.32 22.54 6.71
CA ALA A 247 -5.39 22.51 7.83
C ALA A 247 -4.94 21.05 8.06
N PRO A 248 -3.68 20.69 7.81
CA PRO A 248 -3.19 19.38 8.13
C PRO A 248 -3.18 19.22 9.66
N LYS A 249 -3.95 18.25 10.16
CA LYS A 249 -4.05 17.94 11.59
C LYS A 249 -3.23 16.68 11.85
N PHE A 250 -1.94 16.87 12.10
CA PHE A 250 -1.01 15.82 12.50
C PHE A 250 -0.03 16.33 13.56
N ASN A 251 0.65 15.40 14.23
CA ASN A 251 1.68 15.73 15.22
C ASN A 251 2.96 16.23 14.53
N ARG A 252 3.04 17.56 14.31
CA ARG A 252 4.19 18.21 13.64
C ARG A 252 5.54 17.94 14.32
N PRO A 253 5.69 18.05 15.66
CA PRO A 253 6.95 17.72 16.32
C PRO A 253 7.44 16.30 16.04
N LEU A 254 6.55 15.30 16.12
CA LEU A 254 6.92 13.91 15.84
C LEU A 254 7.23 13.71 14.35
N ALA A 255 6.42 14.27 13.46
CA ALA A 255 6.68 14.19 12.02
C ALA A 255 8.06 14.79 11.66
N GLN A 256 8.43 15.93 12.24
CA GLN A 256 9.73 16.55 12.00
C GLN A 256 10.89 15.71 12.53
N GLU A 257 10.72 15.13 13.71
CA GLU A 257 11.70 14.21 14.30
C GLU A 257 11.94 13.00 13.39
N LEU A 258 10.88 12.42 12.82
CA LEU A 258 10.98 11.31 11.87
C LEU A 258 11.64 11.71 10.55
N VAL A 259 11.36 12.91 10.03
CA VAL A 259 12.04 13.46 8.84
C VAL A 259 13.54 13.64 9.10
N ASN A 260 13.93 14.11 10.29
CA ASN A 260 15.34 14.25 10.66
C ASN A 260 16.07 12.90 10.73
N LEU A 261 15.35 11.80 10.94
CA LEU A 261 15.86 10.42 10.88
C LEU A 261 15.87 9.84 9.45
N GLY A 262 15.52 10.62 8.43
CA GLY A 262 15.47 10.17 7.04
C GLY A 262 14.25 9.30 6.73
N ILE A 263 13.17 9.42 7.51
CA ILE A 263 11.88 8.79 7.25
C ILE A 263 10.97 9.81 6.55
N ALA A 264 10.58 9.49 5.32
CA ALA A 264 9.78 10.40 4.51
C ALA A 264 8.37 10.55 5.10
N SER A 265 8.04 11.76 5.58
CA SER A 265 6.74 12.08 6.17
C SER A 265 6.11 13.27 5.45
N PHE A 266 4.96 13.03 4.81
CA PHE A 266 4.27 14.06 4.02
C PHE A 266 2.80 13.71 3.80
N ALA A 267 2.03 14.70 3.37
CA ALA A 267 0.67 14.49 2.88
C ALA A 267 0.69 14.15 1.39
N CYS A 268 -0.02 13.09 1.00
CA CYS A 268 -0.10 12.64 -0.38
C CYS A 268 -1.58 12.48 -0.77
N THR A 269 -1.95 12.93 -1.96
CA THR A 269 -3.27 12.61 -2.51
C THR A 269 -3.30 11.16 -2.99
N PRO A 270 -4.47 10.50 -2.98
CA PRO A 270 -4.60 9.11 -3.46
C PRO A 270 -4.07 8.91 -4.88
N ASP A 271 -4.19 9.91 -5.77
CA ASP A 271 -3.76 9.81 -7.17
C ASP A 271 -2.24 9.65 -7.34
N LEU A 272 -1.45 10.16 -6.39
CA LEU A 272 0.02 10.07 -6.41
C LEU A 272 0.54 8.82 -5.70
N PHE A 273 -0.33 8.07 -5.01
CA PHE A 273 0.04 6.85 -4.30
C PHE A 273 0.67 5.77 -5.20
N PRO A 274 0.17 5.50 -6.42
CA PRO A 274 0.82 4.57 -7.35
C PRO A 274 2.27 4.93 -7.69
N GLU A 275 2.52 6.21 -7.96
CA GLU A 275 3.86 6.69 -8.34
C GLU A 275 4.82 6.61 -7.15
N LEU A 276 4.35 7.01 -5.96
CA LEU A 276 5.06 6.85 -4.70
C LEU A 276 5.49 5.41 -4.46
N MET A 277 4.56 4.46 -4.59
CA MET A 277 4.87 3.03 -4.42
C MET A 277 5.88 2.56 -5.46
N GLY A 278 5.76 3.02 -6.70
CA GLY A 278 6.75 2.79 -7.73
C GLY A 278 8.15 3.28 -7.33
N ALA A 279 8.27 4.50 -6.81
CA ALA A 279 9.53 5.09 -6.35
C ALA A 279 10.13 4.33 -5.15
N ALA A 280 9.30 4.00 -4.16
CA ALA A 280 9.70 3.22 -2.99
C ALA A 280 10.24 1.83 -3.34
N LEU A 281 9.57 1.13 -4.25
CA LEU A 281 10.03 -0.18 -4.73
C LEU A 281 11.29 -0.10 -5.61
N ARG A 282 11.65 1.07 -6.15
CA ARG A 282 12.93 1.27 -6.85
C ARG A 282 14.07 1.64 -5.90
N GLY A 283 13.77 1.88 -4.61
CA GLY A 283 14.73 2.44 -3.66
C GLY A 283 15.14 3.87 -4.01
N GLU A 284 14.28 4.62 -4.69
CA GLU A 284 14.51 6.05 -4.94
C GLU A 284 14.41 6.84 -3.62
N ASP A 285 15.08 7.99 -3.58
CA ASP A 285 14.90 8.91 -2.46
C ASP A 285 13.50 9.53 -2.51
N ILE A 286 12.64 9.07 -1.60
CA ILE A 286 11.25 9.51 -1.49
C ILE A 286 11.14 11.01 -1.19
N SER A 287 12.10 11.60 -0.48
CA SER A 287 12.09 13.03 -0.19
C SER A 287 12.30 13.83 -1.47
N SER A 288 13.22 13.37 -2.32
CA SER A 288 13.46 13.94 -3.65
C SER A 288 12.26 13.75 -4.59
N TRP A 289 11.64 12.55 -4.57
CA TRP A 289 10.41 12.27 -5.32
C TRP A 289 9.26 13.19 -4.91
N ALA A 290 9.06 13.39 -3.60
CA ALA A 290 8.03 14.27 -3.07
C ALA A 290 8.24 15.71 -3.55
N ALA A 291 9.47 16.21 -3.47
CA ALA A 291 9.81 17.56 -3.96
C ALA A 291 9.56 17.73 -5.47
N ALA A 292 9.89 16.71 -6.28
CA ALA A 292 9.66 16.74 -7.73
C ALA A 292 8.16 16.79 -8.10
N ASN A 293 7.31 16.19 -7.25
CA ASN A 293 5.85 16.20 -7.41
C ASN A 293 5.16 17.37 -6.68
N GLY A 294 5.92 18.38 -6.23
CA GLY A 294 5.37 19.57 -5.54
C GLY A 294 4.81 19.27 -4.15
N ILE A 295 5.13 18.11 -3.57
CA ILE A 295 4.70 17.72 -2.24
C ILE A 295 5.64 18.35 -1.21
N ILE A 296 5.05 19.10 -0.27
CA ILE A 296 5.79 19.74 0.81
C ILE A 296 6.03 18.72 1.92
N MET A 297 7.29 18.34 2.12
CA MET A 297 7.74 17.58 3.28
C MET A 297 7.50 18.36 4.57
N VAL A 298 7.23 17.65 5.66
CA VAL A 298 7.20 18.30 6.98
C VAL A 298 8.57 18.95 7.26
N ARG A 299 8.51 20.20 7.74
CA ARG A 299 9.64 21.04 8.15
C ARG A 299 9.46 21.50 9.58
#